data_AF-A0A1J5QDP9-F1
#
_entry.id   AF-A0A1J5QDP9-F1
#
_cell.length_a   1.000
_cell.length_b   1.000
_cell.length_c   1.000
_cell.angle_alpha   90.00
_cell.angle_beta   90.00
_cell.angle_gamma   90.00
#
_symmetry.space_group_name_H-M   'P 1'
#
loop_
_entity.id
_entity.type
_entity.pdbx_description
1 polymer ?
#
loop_
_entity_poly.entity_id
_entity_poly.type
_entity_poly.pdbx_seq_one_letter_code
_entity_poly.pdbx_strand_id
1 'polypeptide(L)'
;MAGGVGAQLLAAPGSMVPHAYWFGEDQARYIVTVPAGQAGLVLAKMKGAGVSCARIGTTGGGAVAIAGEEPVSVEALKAGFESWFPAYMNANA
;
A
#
# COMPACT_ATOMS: atom_id res chain seq x y z
N MET A 1 11.36 -2.23 5.46
CA MET A 1 10.74 -2.26 4.11
C MET A 1 11.78 -2.51 3.03
N ALA A 2 11.50 -3.41 2.08
CA ALA A 2 12.53 -4.05 1.26
C ALA A 2 13.11 -3.17 0.12
N GLY A 3 12.27 -2.41 -0.59
CA GLY A 3 12.71 -1.68 -1.79
C GLY A 3 13.07 -0.21 -1.58
N GLY A 4 12.74 0.39 -0.43
CA GLY A 4 12.89 1.84 -0.24
C GLY A 4 12.02 2.70 -1.18
N VAL A 5 11.04 2.11 -1.86
CA VAL A 5 10.19 2.79 -2.84
C VAL A 5 8.83 3.09 -2.22
N GLY A 6 8.41 4.34 -2.32
CA GLY A 6 7.09 4.81 -1.91
C GLY A 6 5.97 4.47 -2.89
N ALA A 7 4.79 5.04 -2.65
CA ALA A 7 3.65 4.93 -3.54
C ALA A 7 2.73 6.14 -3.44
N GLN A 8 2.26 6.61 -4.61
CA GLN A 8 1.11 7.51 -4.70
C GLN A 8 -0.15 6.66 -4.89
N LEU A 9 -1.00 6.64 -3.87
CA LEU A 9 -2.25 5.89 -3.82
C LEU A 9 -3.44 6.82 -4.09
N LEU A 10 -4.48 6.25 -4.70
CA LEU A 10 -5.77 6.92 -4.90
C LEU A 10 -6.51 7.05 -3.56
N ALA A 11 -7.56 7.87 -3.51
CA ALA A 11 -8.44 7.90 -2.34
C ALA A 11 -9.21 6.58 -2.20
N ALA A 12 -9.64 6.26 -0.98
CA ALA A 12 -10.56 5.15 -0.79
C ALA A 12 -11.86 5.36 -1.61
N PRO A 13 -12.50 4.29 -2.11
CA PRO A 13 -13.78 4.41 -2.79
C PRO A 13 -14.82 5.10 -1.90
N GLY A 14 -15.59 6.04 -2.44
CA GLY A 14 -16.59 6.79 -1.65
C GLY A 14 -17.70 5.94 -1.02
N SER A 15 -17.83 4.67 -1.42
CA SER A 15 -18.74 3.70 -0.81
C SER A 15 -18.21 3.08 0.50
N MET A 16 -16.99 3.40 0.93
CA MET A 16 -16.36 2.85 2.12
C MET A 16 -15.57 3.92 2.88
N VAL A 17 -15.65 3.89 4.20
CA VAL A 17 -14.84 4.79 5.04
C VAL A 17 -13.34 4.47 4.87
N PRO A 18 -12.44 5.47 4.77
CA PRO A 18 -11.03 5.24 4.41
C PRO A 18 -10.30 4.23 5.30
N HIS A 19 -10.53 4.29 6.61
CA HIS A 19 -9.87 3.39 7.55
C HIS A 19 -10.28 1.91 7.34
N ALA A 20 -11.54 1.65 6.98
CA ALA A 20 -11.99 0.30 6.68
C ALA A 20 -11.38 -0.23 5.37
N TYR A 21 -11.17 0.64 4.39
CA TYR A 21 -10.57 0.26 3.11
C TYR A 21 -9.07 -0.05 3.22
N TRP A 22 -8.33 0.80 3.93
CA TRP A 22 -6.87 0.72 4.02
C TRP A 22 -6.35 -0.20 5.12
N PHE A 23 -7.07 -0.33 6.23
CA PHE A 23 -6.64 -1.14 7.39
C PHE A 23 -7.50 -2.40 7.59
N GLY A 24 -8.60 -2.56 6.85
CA GLY A 24 -9.42 -3.77 6.90
C GLY A 24 -8.68 -4.99 6.35
N GLU A 25 -8.58 -6.03 7.17
CA GLU A 25 -7.96 -7.31 6.79
C GLU A 25 -9.01 -8.25 6.17
N ASP A 26 -8.62 -8.88 5.06
CA ASP A 26 -9.41 -9.92 4.40
C ASP A 26 -8.47 -10.88 3.67
N GLN A 27 -8.84 -12.16 3.60
CA GLN A 27 -8.04 -13.20 2.97
C GLN A 27 -8.07 -13.07 1.43
N ALA A 28 -7.11 -13.71 0.76
CA ALA A 28 -7.03 -13.76 -0.70
C ALA A 28 -6.92 -12.39 -1.43
N ARG A 29 -6.39 -11.36 -0.76
CA ARG A 29 -6.06 -10.06 -1.36
C ARG A 29 -4.56 -9.94 -1.61
N TYR A 30 -4.19 -9.60 -2.85
CA TYR A 30 -2.79 -9.45 -3.27
C TYR A 30 -2.56 -8.09 -3.91
N ILE A 31 -1.39 -7.51 -3.64
CA ILE A 31 -0.90 -6.31 -4.32
C ILE A 31 0.20 -6.74 -5.29
N VAL A 32 0.09 -6.32 -6.54
CA VAL A 32 1.10 -6.52 -7.57
C VAL A 32 1.46 -5.18 -8.21
N THR A 33 2.71 -5.06 -8.66
CA THR A 33 3.15 -3.91 -9.45
C THR A 33 3.38 -4.37 -10.89
N VAL A 34 3.04 -3.50 -11.85
CA VAL A 34 3.22 -3.74 -13.28
C VAL A 34 3.74 -2.47 -13.95
N PRO A 35 4.48 -2.57 -15.06
CA PRO A 35 4.83 -1.38 -15.84
C PRO A 35 3.59 -0.57 -16.22
N ALA A 36 3.66 0.76 -16.12
CA ALA A 36 2.51 1.64 -16.34
C ALA A 36 1.83 1.41 -17.71
N GLY A 37 2.62 1.18 -18.78
CA GLY A 37 2.09 0.88 -20.11
C GLY A 37 1.34 -0.45 -20.21
N GLN A 38 1.50 -1.36 -19.25
CA GLN A 38 0.82 -2.67 -19.21
C GLN A 38 -0.38 -2.71 -18.26
N ALA A 39 -0.60 -1.67 -17.45
CA ALA A 39 -1.64 -1.66 -16.43
C ALA A 39 -3.05 -1.89 -17.03
N GLY A 40 -3.37 -1.24 -18.15
CA GLY A 40 -4.66 -1.43 -18.84
C GLY A 40 -4.86 -2.85 -19.36
N LEU A 41 -3.82 -3.46 -19.93
CA LEU A 41 -3.86 -4.84 -20.42
C LEU A 41 -4.09 -5.84 -19.27
N VAL A 42 -3.41 -5.66 -18.15
CA VAL A 42 -3.57 -6.52 -16.97
C VAL A 42 -5.00 -6.42 -16.44
N LEU A 43 -5.53 -5.21 -16.25
CA LEU A 43 -6.92 -5.01 -15.80
C LEU A 43 -7.94 -5.69 -16.74
N ALA A 44 -7.74 -5.56 -18.07
CA ALA A 44 -8.60 -6.21 -19.05
C ALA A 44 -8.54 -7.75 -18.95
N LYS A 45 -7.34 -8.32 -18.78
CA LYS A 45 -7.16 -9.78 -18.60
C LYS A 45 -7.82 -10.28 -17.32
N MET A 46 -7.65 -9.58 -16.20
CA MET A 46 -8.28 -9.97 -14.92
C MET A 46 -9.80 -9.95 -15.02
N LYS A 47 -10.36 -8.91 -15.65
CA LYS A 47 -11.80 -8.86 -15.95
C LYS A 47 -12.26 -10.04 -16.80
N GLY A 48 -11.53 -10.38 -17.86
CA GLY A 48 -11.84 -11.53 -18.72
C GLY A 48 -11.77 -12.88 -17.99
N ALA A 49 -10.91 -13.00 -16.98
CA ALA A 49 -10.80 -14.18 -16.13
C ALA A 49 -11.80 -14.21 -14.95
N GLY A 50 -12.67 -13.20 -14.82
CA GLY A 50 -13.61 -13.10 -13.70
C GLY A 50 -12.95 -12.80 -12.35
N VAL A 51 -11.71 -12.29 -12.35
CA VAL A 51 -10.97 -11.96 -11.14
C VAL A 51 -11.14 -10.48 -10.81
N SER A 52 -11.57 -10.18 -9.59
CA SER A 52 -11.65 -8.80 -9.10
C SER A 52 -10.25 -8.17 -9.04
N CYS A 53 -10.07 -7.06 -9.75
CA CYS A 53 -8.80 -6.35 -9.81
C CYS A 53 -9.05 -4.85 -9.96
N ALA A 54 -8.35 -4.06 -9.15
CA ALA A 54 -8.45 -2.61 -9.17
C ALA A 54 -7.05 -1.99 -9.12
N ARG A 55 -6.86 -0.89 -9.86
CA ARG A 55 -5.68 -0.04 -9.70
C ARG A 55 -5.88 0.82 -8.46
N ILE A 56 -4.95 0.76 -7.52
CA ILE A 56 -4.96 1.56 -6.29
C ILE A 56 -3.95 2.69 -6.27
N GLY A 57 -3.04 2.78 -7.25
CA GLY A 57 -2.02 3.82 -7.28
C GLY A 57 -0.88 3.56 -8.26
N THR A 58 0.29 4.11 -7.93
CA THR A 58 1.55 3.98 -8.68
C THR A 58 2.72 4.06 -7.70
N THR A 59 3.69 3.16 -7.82
CA THR A 59 4.91 3.15 -7.00
C THR A 59 5.89 4.23 -7.45
N GLY A 60 6.69 4.74 -6.51
CA GLY A 60 7.70 5.77 -6.77
C GLY A 60 7.94 6.67 -5.56
N GLY A 61 9.00 7.47 -5.61
CA GLY A 61 9.37 8.39 -4.53
C GLY A 61 9.75 7.68 -3.23
N GLY A 62 9.78 8.44 -2.13
CA GLY A 62 10.18 7.99 -0.79
C GLY A 62 9.07 8.06 0.26
N ALA A 63 7.81 8.21 -0.15
CA ALA A 63 6.67 8.33 0.75
C ALA A 63 5.49 7.47 0.29
N VAL A 64 4.68 7.02 1.25
CA VAL A 64 3.34 6.50 0.98
C VAL A 64 2.38 7.67 1.12
N ALA A 65 1.76 8.07 0.02
CA ALA A 65 0.84 9.20 -0.05
C ALA A 65 -0.51 8.72 -0.55
N ILE A 66 -1.54 8.80 0.29
CA ILE A 66 -2.92 8.49 -0.08
C ILE A 66 -3.61 9.81 -0.42
N ALA A 67 -4.30 9.88 -1.56
CA ALA A 67 -5.00 11.10 -1.94
C ALA A 67 -6.03 11.50 -0.87
N GLY A 68 -5.87 12.71 -0.32
CA GLY A 68 -6.72 13.24 0.75
C GLY A 68 -6.19 13.03 2.17
N GLU A 69 -5.07 12.32 2.35
CA GLU A 69 -4.44 12.06 3.64
C GLU A 69 -3.04 12.67 3.72
N GLU A 70 -2.51 12.85 4.93
CA GLU A 70 -1.14 13.29 5.14
C GLU A 70 -0.15 12.18 4.71
N PRO A 71 0.86 12.48 3.87
CA PRO A 71 1.87 11.50 3.48
C PRO A 71 2.77 11.07 4.64
N VAL A 72 3.23 9.81 4.60
CA VAL A 72 4.23 9.30 5.54
C VAL A 72 5.47 8.81 4.78
N SER A 73 6.66 9.17 5.25
CA SER A 73 7.90 8.74 4.61
C SER A 73 8.15 7.24 4.82
N VAL A 74 8.79 6.63 3.84
CA VAL A 74 9.24 5.23 3.93
C VAL A 74 10.28 5.09 5.06
N GLU A 75 11.10 6.10 5.29
CA GLU A 75 12.04 6.10 6.42
C GLU A 75 11.32 6.03 7.77
N ALA A 76 10.27 6.84 7.96
CA ALA A 76 9.50 6.86 9.21
C ALA A 76 8.76 5.54 9.44
N LEU A 77 8.11 5.00 8.40
CA LEU A 77 7.47 3.69 8.46
C LEU A 77 8.47 2.58 8.80
N LYS A 78 9.69 2.62 8.23
CA LYS A 78 10.73 1.63 8.49
C LYS A 78 11.19 1.70 9.93
N ALA A 79 11.47 2.90 10.42
CA ALA A 79 11.87 3.14 11.80
C ALA A 79 10.80 2.60 12.77
N GLY A 80 9.54 2.99 12.61
CA GLY A 80 8.44 2.53 13.48
C GLY A 80 8.23 1.01 13.47
N PHE A 81 8.36 0.38 12.30
CA PHE A 81 8.21 -1.08 12.18
C PHE A 81 9.38 -1.86 12.81
N GLU A 82 10.61 -1.37 12.66
CA GLU A 82 11.81 -2.09 13.08
C GLU A 82 12.21 -1.79 14.54
N SER A 83 11.88 -0.61 15.07
CA SER A 83 12.37 -0.18 16.39
C SER A 83 11.55 -0.69 17.57
N TRP A 84 10.26 -1.03 17.38
CA TRP A 84 9.36 -1.28 18.51
C TRP A 84 9.82 -2.46 19.37
N PHE A 85 10.17 -3.59 18.75
CA PHE A 85 10.49 -4.81 19.49
C PHE A 85 11.84 -4.71 20.20
N PRO A 86 12.93 -4.23 19.55
CA PRO A 86 14.17 -3.95 20.25
C PRO A 86 14.03 -2.96 21.40
N ALA A 87 13.27 -1.87 21.21
CA ALA A 87 13.06 -0.88 22.26
C ALA A 87 12.31 -1.48 23.46
N TYR A 88 11.28 -2.28 23.20
CA TYR A 88 10.56 -3.00 24.25
C TYR A 88 11.47 -3.95 25.04
N MET A 89 12.31 -4.72 24.34
CA MET A 89 13.21 -5.69 24.98
C MET A 89 14.33 -5.03 25.80
N ASN A 90 14.82 -3.86 25.39
CA ASN A 90 15.89 -3.14 26.09
C ASN A 90 15.40 -2.20 27.20
N ALA A 91 14.09 -1.97 27.34
CA ALA A 91 13.53 -1.02 28.30
C ALA A 91 13.69 -1.43 29.78
N ASN A 92 14.05 -2.69 30.05
CA ASN A 92 14.25 -3.24 31.39
C ASN A 92 15.66 -3.81 31.62
N ALA A 93 16.62 -3.51 30.75
CA ALA A 93 18.01 -3.93 30.87
C ALA A 93 18.84 -2.92 31.68
#